data_AF-A0A5K1F1X9-F1
#
_entry.id   AF-A0A5K1F1X9-F1
#
_cell.length_a   1.000
_cell.length_b   1.000
_cell.length_c   1.000
_cell.angle_alpha   90.00
_cell.angle_beta   90.00
_cell.angle_gamma   90.00
#
_symmetry.space_group_name_H-M   'P 1'
#
loop_
_entity.id
_entity.type
_entity.pdbx_description
1 polymer ?
#
loop_
_entity_poly.entity_id
_entity_poly.type
_entity_poly.pdbx_seq_one_letter_code
_entity_poly.pdbx_strand_id
1 'polypeptide(L)' 'YLPKLHTLVLTNNRLVNLVELDPLASLPKLQCLSLLDNNVTKKPNYRLYVIHKLKKLRLLDFKKVKQK' A
#
# COMPACT_ATOMS: atom_id res chain seq x y z
N TYR A 1 -2.61 16.95 -4.09
CA TYR A 1 -2.08 16.82 -2.71
C TYR A 1 -3.25 16.51 -1.77
N LEU A 2 -3.22 15.40 -1.04
CA LEU A 2 -4.34 14.92 -0.20
C LEU A 2 -3.89 14.72 1.27
N PRO A 3 -3.80 15.78 2.09
CA PRO A 3 -3.19 15.73 3.42
C PRO A 3 -4.02 14.94 4.46
N LYS A 4 -5.30 14.68 4.17
CA LYS A 4 -6.25 14.02 5.08
C LYS A 4 -6.69 12.63 4.60
N LEU A 5 -6.05 12.05 3.58
CA LEU A 5 -6.42 10.73 3.10
C LEU A 5 -5.95 9.64 4.08
N HIS A 6 -6.90 8.83 4.59
CA HIS A 6 -6.63 7.75 5.54
C HIS A 6 -6.75 6.36 4.91
N THR A 7 -7.66 6.21 3.94
CA THR A 7 -7.98 4.94 3.31
C THR A 7 -7.93 5.10 1.80
N LEU A 8 -7.24 4.18 1.13
CA LEU A 8 -7.15 4.11 -0.32
C LEU A 8 -7.39 2.68 -0.78
N VAL A 9 -8.42 2.47 -1.60
CA VAL A 9 -8.76 1.17 -2.18
C VAL A 9 -8.52 1.26 -3.69
N LEU A 10 -7.58 0.46 -4.17
CA LEU A 10 -7.17 0.37 -5.57
C LEU A 10 -7.36 -1.06 -6.10
N THR A 11 -8.32 -1.79 -5.56
CA THR A 11 -8.64 -3.15 -5.98
C THR A 11 -8.94 -3.21 -7.49
N ASN A 12 -8.50 -4.26 -8.17
CA ASN A 12 -8.72 -4.50 -9.59
C ASN A 12 -8.21 -3.36 -10.50
N ASN A 13 -6.97 -2.94 -10.27
CA ASN A 13 -6.26 -1.97 -11.11
C ASN A 13 -5.05 -2.62 -11.80
N ARG A 14 -4.35 -1.84 -12.64
CA ARG A 14 -3.24 -2.30 -13.47
C ARG A 14 -1.86 -1.90 -12.94
N LEU A 15 -1.67 -1.86 -11.62
CA LEU A 15 -0.34 -1.61 -11.03
C LEU A 15 0.53 -2.85 -11.19
N VAL A 16 1.74 -2.68 -11.74
CA VAL A 16 2.61 -3.81 -12.12
C VAL A 16 3.89 -3.84 -11.30
N ASN A 17 4.53 -2.70 -11.11
CA ASN A 17 5.84 -2.62 -10.47
C ASN A 17 5.76 -2.04 -9.05
N LEU A 18 6.65 -2.51 -8.17
CA LEU A 18 6.70 -2.04 -6.79
C LEU A 18 7.02 -0.55 -6.67
N VAL A 19 7.87 -0.03 -7.58
CA VAL A 19 8.28 1.38 -7.60
C VAL A 19 7.09 2.32 -7.89
N GLU A 20 6.05 1.85 -8.59
CA GLU A 20 4.84 2.65 -8.84
C GLU A 20 4.07 2.99 -7.55
N LEU A 21 4.37 2.28 -6.44
CA LEU A 21 3.77 2.51 -5.13
C LEU A 21 4.52 3.60 -4.32
N ASP A 22 5.72 3.99 -4.73
CA ASP A 22 6.55 4.96 -4.00
C ASP A 22 5.89 6.34 -3.80
N PRO A 23 5.15 6.90 -4.77
CA PRO A 23 4.43 8.16 -4.56
C PRO A 23 3.42 8.11 -3.41
N LEU A 24 2.90 6.93 -3.04
CA LEU A 24 1.98 6.79 -1.90
C LEU A 24 2.63 7.12 -0.56
N ALA A 25 3.97 7.06 -0.46
CA ALA A 25 4.71 7.46 0.74
C ALA A 25 4.56 8.96 1.06
N SER A 26 4.19 9.77 0.06
CA SER A 26 3.91 11.20 0.25
C SER A 26 2.61 11.48 1.02
N LEU A 27 1.76 10.47 1.24
CA LEU A 27 0.46 10.61 1.91
C LEU A 27 0.64 10.43 3.44
N PRO A 28 0.70 11.52 4.22
CA PRO A 28 1.19 11.47 5.60
C PRO A 28 0.24 10.76 6.59
N LYS A 29 -1.03 10.60 6.21
CA LYS A 29 -2.10 10.02 7.03
C LYS A 29 -2.65 8.69 6.50
N LEU A 30 -2.08 8.14 5.43
CA LEU A 30 -2.55 6.87 4.88
C LEU A 30 -2.31 5.73 5.86
N GLN A 31 -3.40 5.06 6.27
CA GLN A 31 -3.39 3.97 7.26
C GLN A 31 -3.92 2.66 6.67
N CYS A 32 -4.81 2.73 5.67
CA CYS A 32 -5.42 1.57 5.04
C CYS A 32 -5.19 1.60 3.53
N LEU A 33 -4.60 0.53 2.98
CA LEU A 33 -4.35 0.36 1.55
C LEU A 33 -4.84 -1.01 1.10
N SER A 34 -5.59 -1.05 -0.01
CA SER A 34 -5.93 -2.29 -0.71
C SER A 34 -5.43 -2.20 -2.15
N LEU A 35 -4.63 -3.16 -2.57
CA LEU A 35 -4.10 -3.34 -3.92
C LEU A 35 -4.51 -4.71 -4.49
N LEU A 36 -5.49 -5.39 -3.87
CA LEU A 36 -6.01 -6.68 -4.34
C LEU A 36 -6.29 -6.65 -5.85
N ASP A 37 -6.08 -7.79 -6.51
CA ASP A 37 -6.29 -7.95 -7.96
C ASP A 37 -5.46 -7.01 -8.84
N ASN A 38 -4.32 -6.50 -8.33
CA ASN A 38 -3.29 -5.87 -9.14
C ASN A 38 -2.12 -6.84 -9.39
N ASN A 39 -1.42 -6.71 -10.51
CA ASN A 39 -0.25 -7.53 -10.84
C ASN A 39 0.91 -7.35 -9.84
N VAL A 40 1.04 -6.15 -9.25
CA VAL A 40 2.05 -5.85 -8.23
C VAL A 40 1.96 -6.77 -7.01
N THR A 41 0.76 -7.27 -6.68
CA THR A 41 0.56 -8.17 -5.53
C THR A 41 1.23 -9.54 -5.70
N LYS A 42 1.52 -9.93 -6.95
CA LYS A 42 2.18 -11.20 -7.30
C LYS A 42 3.71 -11.10 -7.25
N LYS A 43 4.27 -9.90 -7.05
CA LYS A 43 5.73 -9.69 -7.01
C LYS A 43 6.33 -10.25 -5.72
N PRO A 44 7.55 -10.80 -5.77
CA PRO A 44 8.25 -11.25 -4.57
C PRO A 44 8.41 -10.08 -3.60
N ASN A 45 8.31 -10.38 -2.31
CA ASN A 45 8.41 -9.38 -1.23
C ASN A 45 7.41 -8.22 -1.28
N TYR A 46 6.36 -8.27 -2.11
CA TYR A 46 5.36 -7.20 -2.24
C TYR A 46 4.89 -6.64 -0.89
N ARG A 47 4.42 -7.52 0.00
CA ARG A 47 3.90 -7.11 1.31
C ARG A 47 4.98 -6.42 2.16
N LEU A 48 6.19 -6.98 2.21
CA LEU A 48 7.31 -6.43 2.98
C LEU A 48 7.76 -5.09 2.42
N TYR A 49 7.81 -4.96 1.09
CA TYR A 49 8.16 -3.72 0.39
C TYR A 49 7.18 -2.59 0.74
N VAL A 50 5.87 -2.85 0.61
CA VAL A 50 4.83 -1.86 0.90
C VAL A 50 4.87 -1.44 2.37
N ILE A 51 4.98 -2.38 3.31
CA ILE A 51 5.11 -2.08 4.74
C ILE A 51 6.40 -1.29 5.03
N HIS A 52 7.49 -1.63 4.36
CA HIS A 52 8.76 -0.93 4.53
C HIS A 52 8.67 0.52 4.01
N LYS A 53 8.02 0.76 2.87
CA LYS A 53 7.86 2.11 2.32
C LYS A 53 6.81 2.93 3.08
N LEU A 54 5.66 2.33 3.40
CA LEU A 54 4.54 2.99 4.06
C LEU A 54 4.54 2.67 5.56
N LYS A 55 5.50 3.26 6.30
CA LYS A 55 5.71 2.97 7.74
C LYS A 55 4.49 3.20 8.64
N LYS A 56 3.57 4.09 8.24
CA LYS A 56 2.36 4.43 8.99
C LYS A 56 1.16 3.52 8.68
N LEU A 57 1.31 2.60 7.73
CA LEU A 57 0.25 1.71 7.28
C LEU A 57 -0.11 0.71 8.38
N ARG A 58 -1.40 0.63 8.70
CA ARG A 58 -1.97 -0.26 9.73
C ARG A 58 -2.66 -1.47 9.10
N LEU A 59 -3.22 -1.30 7.92
CA LEU A 59 -3.95 -2.34 7.19
C LEU A 59 -3.48 -2.37 5.73
N LEU A 60 -3.06 -3.55 5.28
CA LEU A 60 -2.71 -3.81 3.89
C LEU A 60 -3.49 -5.03 3.39
N ASP A 61 -4.29 -4.83 2.35
CA ASP A 61 -5.12 -5.87 1.71
C ASP A 61 -6.04 -6.57 2.73
N PHE A 62 -6.71 -5.76 3.57
CA PHE A 62 -7.56 -6.20 4.68
C PHE A 62 -6.86 -7.06 5.75
N LYS A 63 -5.52 -7.13 5.73
CA LYS A 63 -4.70 -7.83 6.73
C LYS A 63 -3.93 -6.84 7.58
N LYS A 64 -4.09 -6.93 8.91
CA LYS A 64 -3.37 -6.08 9.87
C LYS A 64 -1.85 -6.17 9.64
N VAL A 65 -1.20 -5.01 9.62
CA VAL A 65 0.26 -4.93 9.69
C VAL A 65 0.62 -5.09 11.16
N LYS A 66 1.23 -6.22 11.50
CA LYS A 66 1.77 -6.43 12.84
C LYS A 66 3.08 -5.67 12.94
N GLN A 67 3.16 -4.73 13.88
CA GLN A 67 4.45 -4.19 14.30
C GLN A 67 5.10 -5.25 15.20
N LYS A 68 6.41 -5.46 15.05
CA LYS A 68 7.17 -6.24 16.02
C LYS A 68 7.16 -5.52 17.36
#